data_AF-A0A7X7NP72-F1
#
_entry.id   AF-A0A7X7NP72-F1
#
_cell.length_a   1.000
_cell.length_b   1.000
_cell.length_c   1.000
_cell.angle_alpha   90.00
_cell.angle_beta   90.00
_cell.angle_gamma   90.00
#
_symmetry.space_group_name_H-M   'P 1'
#
loop_
_entity.id
_entity.type
_entity.pdbx_description
1 polymer ?
#
loop_
_entity_poly.entity_id
_entity_poly.type
_entity_poly.pdbx_seq_one_letter_code
_entity_poly.pdbx_strand_id
1 'polypeptide(L)'
;MSRTRVHNFAISLDGFGTGEPQSAEAPFGHAGERLHTWMFATRFWDPAGEAGVDDAIAQQHSVGIGAEIMGANKFGPPGWHDDPDWRGWWGPNPPFHTPTFVLT
;
A
#
# COMPACT_ATOMS: atom_id res chain seq x y z
N MET A 1 23.09 9.98 7.24
CA MET A 1 22.40 8.88 7.97
C MET A 1 21.04 8.65 7.33
N SER A 2 20.56 7.42 7.30
CA SER A 2 19.18 7.10 6.89
C SER A 2 18.17 7.66 7.92
N ARG A 3 16.93 7.92 7.47
CA ARG A 3 15.82 8.38 8.30
C ARG A 3 14.66 7.41 8.21
N THR A 4 13.97 7.19 9.32
CA THR A 4 12.69 6.48 9.36
C THR A 4 11.56 7.48 9.24
N ARG A 5 10.59 7.22 8.36
CA ARG A 5 9.38 8.01 8.18
C ARG A 5 8.19 7.13 7.83
N VAL A 6 6.99 7.55 8.21
CA VAL A 6 5.77 7.10 7.55
C VAL A 6 5.66 7.88 6.25
N HIS A 7 5.49 7.19 5.13
CA HIS A 7 5.47 7.77 3.78
C HIS A 7 4.25 7.23 3.03
N ASN A 8 3.56 8.09 2.27
CA ASN A 8 2.35 7.76 1.50
C ASN A 8 1.31 6.91 2.25
N PHE A 9 0.91 7.39 3.43
CA PHE A 9 -0.14 6.76 4.25
C PHE A 9 -1.45 7.53 4.12
N ALA A 10 -2.50 6.85 3.69
CA ALA A 10 -3.85 7.41 3.64
C ALA A 10 -4.61 7.13 4.95
N ILE A 11 -5.39 8.10 5.40
CA ILE A 11 -6.18 8.00 6.63
C ILE A 11 -7.54 8.68 6.43
N SER A 12 -8.59 8.12 7.03
CA SER A 12 -9.90 8.74 7.07
C SER A 12 -9.93 9.96 7.99
N LEU A 13 -10.98 10.78 7.87
CA LEU A 13 -11.18 11.96 8.72
C LEU A 13 -11.27 11.63 10.22
N ASP A 14 -11.80 10.45 10.54
CA ASP A 14 -11.97 9.91 11.88
C ASP A 14 -10.80 9.02 12.34
N GLY A 15 -9.72 8.91 11.56
CA GLY A 15 -8.44 8.36 12.02
C GLY A 15 -8.15 6.89 11.70
N PHE A 16 -8.80 6.31 10.68
CA PHE A 16 -8.62 4.91 10.28
C PHE A 16 -7.85 4.77 8.96
N GLY A 17 -6.88 3.86 8.91
CA GLY A 17 -6.09 3.55 7.71
C GLY A 17 -6.63 2.38 6.87
N THR A 18 -7.59 1.63 7.40
CA THR A 18 -8.24 0.48 6.75
C THR A 18 -9.59 0.22 7.42
N GLY A 19 -10.46 -0.54 6.76
CA GLY A 19 -11.71 -1.03 7.34
C GLY A 19 -11.58 -2.47 7.87
N GLU A 20 -12.59 -2.90 8.64
CA GLU A 20 -12.69 -4.25 9.21
C GLU A 20 -14.02 -4.94 8.83
N PRO A 21 -14.08 -6.27 8.76
CA PRO A 21 -12.96 -7.19 8.83
C PRO A 21 -12.15 -7.19 7.52
N GLN A 22 -10.83 -7.37 7.61
CA GLN A 22 -10.01 -7.68 6.42
C GLN A 22 -10.15 -9.17 6.07
N SER A 23 -10.20 -9.48 4.77
CA SER A 23 -10.17 -10.85 4.24
C SER A 23 -9.36 -10.90 2.94
N ALA A 24 -9.21 -12.10 2.36
CA ALA A 24 -8.57 -12.25 1.06
C ALA A 24 -9.34 -11.51 -0.05
N GLU A 25 -10.67 -11.49 0.01
CA GLU A 25 -11.57 -10.81 -0.92
C GLU A 25 -11.73 -9.32 -0.60
N ALA A 26 -11.47 -8.93 0.66
CA ALA A 26 -11.57 -7.55 1.13
C ALA A 26 -10.28 -7.11 1.85
N PRO A 27 -9.18 -6.81 1.11
CA PRO A 27 -7.89 -6.45 1.71
C PRO A 27 -7.96 -5.19 2.59
N PHE A 28 -8.90 -4.28 2.32
CA PHE A 28 -9.15 -3.07 3.11
C PHE A 28 -10.47 -3.13 3.92
N GLY A 29 -11.03 -4.32 4.08
CA GLY A 29 -12.33 -4.55 4.73
C GLY A 29 -13.47 -3.70 4.14
N HIS A 30 -14.42 -3.28 4.98
CA HIS A 30 -15.59 -2.53 4.52
C HIS A 30 -15.26 -1.13 3.96
N ALA A 31 -14.06 -0.60 4.23
CA ALA A 31 -13.63 0.69 3.70
C ALA A 31 -13.33 0.61 2.19
N GLY A 32 -13.02 -0.59 1.68
CA GLY A 32 -12.58 -0.81 0.31
C GLY A 32 -11.42 0.12 -0.06
N GLU A 33 -11.40 0.57 -1.31
CA GLU A 33 -10.30 1.39 -1.81
C GLU A 33 -10.53 2.90 -1.67
N ARG A 34 -11.55 3.33 -0.93
CA ARG A 34 -12.00 4.73 -0.87
C ARG A 34 -10.91 5.73 -0.47
N LEU A 35 -9.95 5.31 0.36
CA LEU A 35 -8.83 6.15 0.79
C LEU A 35 -7.77 6.40 -0.30
N HIS A 36 -7.80 5.62 -1.39
CA HIS A 36 -6.80 5.63 -2.46
C HIS A 36 -7.34 6.16 -3.79
N THR A 37 -8.63 6.51 -3.87
CA THR A 37 -9.28 6.93 -5.14
C THR A 37 -8.61 8.14 -5.79
N TRP A 38 -8.06 9.05 -4.99
CA TRP A 38 -7.29 10.20 -5.47
C TRP A 38 -6.04 9.75 -6.27
N MET A 39 -5.35 8.72 -5.78
CA MET A 39 -4.13 8.19 -6.41
C MET A 39 -4.46 7.47 -7.71
N PHE A 40 -5.58 6.74 -7.77
CA PHE A 40 -5.97 5.99 -8.97
C PHE A 40 -6.27 6.86 -10.18
N ALA A 41 -6.63 8.13 -9.97
CA ALA A 41 -6.85 9.09 -11.04
C ALA A 41 -5.54 9.64 -11.65
N THR A 42 -4.37 9.37 -11.05
CA THR A 42 -3.09 9.99 -11.43
C THR A 42 -2.32 9.20 -12.49
N ARG A 43 -1.37 9.87 -13.18
CA ARG A 43 -0.43 9.21 -14.11
C ARG A 43 0.49 8.20 -13.46
N PHE A 44 0.77 8.37 -12.17
CA PHE A 44 1.48 7.37 -11.37
C PHE A 44 0.78 6.01 -11.39
N TRP A 45 -0.56 5.98 -11.37
CA TRP A 45 -1.33 4.74 -11.36
C TRP A 45 -1.61 4.18 -12.77
N ASP A 46 -2.06 5.05 -13.68
CA ASP A 46 -2.32 4.71 -15.09
C ASP A 46 -1.68 5.77 -15.98
N PRO A 47 -0.84 5.43 -16.99
CA PRO A 47 -0.27 6.41 -17.91
C PRO A 47 -1.27 7.38 -18.57
N ALA A 48 -2.54 6.97 -18.71
CA ALA A 48 -3.64 7.81 -19.23
C ALA A 48 -4.28 8.74 -18.18
N GLY A 49 -3.86 8.65 -16.92
CA GLY A 49 -4.37 9.43 -15.80
C GLY A 49 -4.02 10.93 -15.87
N GLU A 50 -4.52 11.65 -14.88
CA GLU A 50 -4.35 13.09 -14.73
C GLU A 50 -2.95 13.42 -14.22
N ALA A 51 -2.35 14.46 -14.80
CA ALA A 51 -1.17 15.12 -14.25
C ALA A 51 -1.63 16.24 -13.31
N GLY A 52 -0.81 16.59 -12.31
CA GLY A 52 -1.14 17.67 -11.38
C GLY A 52 -0.44 17.51 -10.04
N VAL A 53 -0.99 18.15 -9.00
CA VAL A 53 -0.45 18.09 -7.64
C VAL A 53 -0.54 16.67 -7.08
N ASP A 54 -1.68 16.01 -7.27
CA ASP A 54 -1.88 14.63 -6.81
C ASP A 54 -0.92 13.66 -7.49
N ASP A 55 -0.75 13.76 -8.81
CA ASP A 55 0.26 12.97 -9.54
C ASP A 55 1.68 13.28 -9.04
N ALA A 56 2.02 14.56 -8.87
CA ALA A 56 3.34 14.95 -8.37
C ALA A 56 3.64 14.35 -6.98
N ILE A 57 2.64 14.24 -6.10
CA ILE A 57 2.75 13.59 -4.79
C ILE A 57 2.86 12.07 -4.96
N ALA A 58 2.00 11.45 -5.76
CA ALA A 58 1.97 10.01 -5.99
C ALA A 58 3.30 9.50 -6.57
N GLN A 59 3.89 10.24 -7.52
CA GLN A 59 5.21 9.95 -8.10
C GLN A 59 6.36 9.93 -7.08
N GLN A 60 6.19 10.55 -5.90
CA GLN A 60 7.18 10.48 -4.81
C GLN A 60 7.11 9.17 -4.01
N HIS A 61 6.23 8.22 -4.35
CA HIS A 61 6.00 6.98 -3.61
C HIS A 61 7.30 6.24 -3.25
N SER A 62 8.17 5.99 -4.23
CA SER A 62 9.40 5.21 -4.01
C SER A 62 10.68 6.07 -3.97
N VAL A 63 10.58 7.38 -4.22
CA VAL A 63 11.77 8.24 -4.37
C VAL A 63 12.50 8.38 -3.04
N GLY A 64 13.76 7.93 -3.03
CA GLY A 64 14.62 7.98 -1.85
C GLY A 64 14.24 7.00 -0.74
N ILE A 65 13.40 6.00 -1.04
CA ILE A 65 13.13 4.88 -0.13
C ILE A 65 14.13 3.76 -0.44
N GLY A 66 14.83 3.28 0.59
CA GLY A 66 15.83 2.21 0.47
C GLY A 66 15.43 0.89 1.12
N ALA A 67 14.32 0.88 1.87
CA ALA A 67 13.72 -0.30 2.50
C ALA A 67 12.29 0.03 2.94
N GLU A 68 11.40 -0.96 2.86
CA GLU A 68 10.06 -0.89 3.45
C GLU A 68 9.92 -1.78 4.68
N ILE A 69 9.21 -1.30 5.68
CA ILE A 69 8.78 -2.08 6.85
C ILE A 69 7.25 -2.06 6.87
N MET A 70 6.61 -3.23 6.98
CA MET A 70 5.15 -3.34 7.05
C MET A 70 4.70 -4.42 8.03
N GLY A 71 3.49 -4.27 8.56
CA GLY A 71 2.88 -5.28 9.44
C GLY A 71 2.24 -6.43 8.65
N ALA A 72 2.03 -7.56 9.34
CA ALA A 72 1.44 -8.78 8.76
C ALA A 72 0.12 -8.53 8.01
N ASN A 73 -0.79 -7.72 8.57
CA ASN A 73 -2.09 -7.42 7.97
C ASN A 73 -2.02 -6.51 6.72
N LYS A 74 -0.88 -5.85 6.48
CA LYS A 74 -0.64 -5.15 5.20
C LYS A 74 -0.12 -6.14 4.14
N PHE A 75 0.68 -7.12 4.56
CA PHE A 75 1.30 -8.08 3.65
C PHE A 75 0.34 -9.18 3.16
N GLY A 76 -0.60 -9.62 4.01
CA GLY A 76 -1.55 -10.65 3.64
C GLY A 76 -2.84 -10.65 4.47
N PRO A 77 -3.86 -11.43 4.05
CA PRO A 77 -5.11 -11.58 4.78
C PRO A 77 -4.91 -12.36 6.08
N PRO A 78 -5.83 -12.27 7.06
CA PRO A 78 -5.79 -13.15 8.22
C PRO A 78 -5.62 -14.62 7.82
N GLY A 79 -4.63 -15.31 8.42
CA GLY A 79 -4.32 -16.72 8.14
C GLY A 79 -3.32 -16.97 6.99
N TRP A 80 -2.77 -15.93 6.35
CA TRP A 80 -1.81 -16.10 5.24
C TRP A 80 -0.56 -16.91 5.61
N HIS A 81 -0.19 -16.98 6.89
CA HIS A 81 0.90 -17.81 7.42
C HIS A 81 0.77 -19.30 7.15
N ASP A 82 -0.47 -19.78 7.03
CA ASP A 82 -0.76 -21.19 6.79
C ASP A 82 -0.57 -21.57 5.32
N ASP A 83 -0.42 -20.57 4.43
CA ASP A 83 -0.13 -20.76 3.01
C ASP A 83 1.38 -20.53 2.73
N PRO A 84 2.17 -21.61 2.56
CA PRO A 84 3.60 -21.49 2.30
C PRO A 84 3.93 -20.87 0.93
N ASP A 85 2.95 -20.80 0.02
CA ASP A 85 3.11 -20.21 -1.31
C ASP A 85 2.70 -18.74 -1.36
N TRP A 86 2.20 -18.17 -0.25
CA TRP A 86 1.82 -16.76 -0.19
C TRP A 86 3.02 -15.83 -0.39
N ARG A 87 2.90 -14.91 -1.37
CA ARG A 87 3.94 -13.92 -1.73
C ARG A 87 3.46 -12.48 -1.66
N GLY A 88 2.29 -12.24 -1.06
CA GLY A 88 1.63 -10.93 -1.02
C GLY A 88 0.64 -10.71 -2.16
N TRP A 89 -0.14 -9.64 -2.04
CA TRP A 89 -1.27 -9.30 -2.92
C TRP A 89 -0.90 -9.02 -4.39
N TRP A 90 0.33 -8.58 -4.62
CA TRP A 90 0.74 -7.89 -5.86
C TRP A 90 1.29 -8.82 -6.95
N GLY A 91 1.24 -10.13 -6.73
CA GLY A 91 1.74 -11.10 -7.70
C GLY A 91 3.25 -10.96 -7.95
N PRO A 92 3.74 -11.26 -9.16
CA PRO A 92 5.17 -11.32 -9.44
C PRO A 92 5.87 -9.96 -9.49
N ASN A 93 5.13 -8.84 -9.53
CA ASN A 93 5.69 -7.49 -9.68
C ASN A 93 5.16 -6.55 -8.59
N PRO A 94 5.65 -6.66 -7.34
CA PRO A 94 5.18 -5.85 -6.21
C PRO A 94 5.65 -4.39 -6.30
N PRO A 95 4.91 -3.42 -5.71
CA PRO A 95 5.13 -1.98 -5.93
C PRO A 95 6.36 -1.41 -5.22
N PHE A 96 6.94 -2.14 -4.27
CA PHE A 96 7.95 -1.60 -3.37
C PHE A 96 9.35 -1.61 -3.97
N HIS A 97 9.70 -2.58 -4.82
CA HIS A 97 11.00 -2.68 -5.53
C HIS A 97 12.28 -2.44 -4.69
N THR A 98 12.18 -2.45 -3.37
CA THR A 98 13.29 -2.41 -2.41
C THR A 98 13.13 -3.52 -1.38
N PRO A 99 14.17 -3.82 -0.57
CA PRO A 99 14.04 -4.80 0.50
C PRO A 99 12.84 -4.49 1.41
N THR A 100 11.90 -5.43 1.47
CA THR A 100 10.68 -5.32 2.27
C THR A 100 10.75 -6.26 3.47
N PHE A 101 10.59 -5.71 4.67
CA PHE A 101 10.59 -6.45 5.93
C PHE A 101 9.16 -6.49 6.49
N VAL A 102 8.62 -7.69 6.65
CA VAL A 102 7.29 -7.91 7.22
C VAL A 102 7.44 -8.24 8.71
N LEU A 103 6.88 -7.40 9.58
CA LEU A 103 6.77 -7.71 11.01
C LEU A 103 5.56 -8.63 11.20
N THR A 104 5.83 -9.87 11.59
CA THR A 104 4.81 -10.90 11.67
C THR A 104 5.11 -11.99 12.69
#